data_AF-A0A085LZU5-F1
#
_entry.id   AF-A0A085LZU5-F1
#
_cell.length_a   1.000
_cell.length_b   1.000
_cell.length_c   1.000
_cell.angle_alpha   90.00
_cell.angle_beta   90.00
_cell.angle_gamma   90.00
#
_symmetry.space_group_name_H-M   'P 1'
#
loop_
_entity.id
_entity.type
_entity.pdbx_description
1 polymer ?
#
loop_
_entity_poly.entity_id
_entity_poly.type
_entity_poly.pdbx_seq_one_letter_code
_entity_poly.pdbx_strand_id
1 'polypeptide(L)'
;MQRRFYEELSNARATAAKNSVSLSETTYRKLLSDVLKAKKTAKKEPRDYWLLNRYDVMVIGNKSKLIYPVREGVNAIRFYVPDSELFDVLHEAHLAVGHGGRDRTLKELSPKYKNITRYDIELYLQICEPCQKKQKGAKKGALASPISVHVVR
;
A
#
# COMPACT_ATOMS: atom_id res chain seq x y z
N MET A 1 -14.25 -9.22 -6.45
CA MET A 1 -13.05 -8.34 -6.50
C MET A 1 -11.93 -8.84 -5.59
N GLN A 2 -12.20 -9.06 -4.30
CA GLN A 2 -11.19 -9.44 -3.30
C GLN A 2 -10.38 -10.71 -3.63
N ARG A 3 -11.02 -11.83 -3.98
CA ARG A 3 -10.31 -13.06 -4.37
C ARG A 3 -9.29 -12.84 -5.49
N ARG A 4 -9.73 -12.17 -6.57
CA ARG A 4 -8.88 -11.83 -7.71
C ARG A 4 -7.72 -10.93 -7.30
N PHE A 5 -7.93 -9.98 -6.37
CA PHE A 5 -6.85 -9.15 -5.85
C PHE A 5 -5.73 -9.99 -5.25
N TYR A 6 -6.08 -10.94 -4.36
CA TYR A 6 -5.09 -11.74 -3.67
C TYR A 6 -4.38 -12.74 -4.59
N GLU A 7 -5.07 -13.26 -5.61
CA GLU A 7 -4.43 -14.06 -6.67
C GLU A 7 -3.35 -13.25 -7.40
N GLU A 8 -3.68 -12.04 -7.86
CA GLU A 8 -2.73 -11.15 -8.54
C GLU A 8 -1.62 -10.67 -7.60
N LEU A 9 -1.96 -10.35 -6.35
CA LEU A 9 -0.99 -9.94 -5.33
C LEU A 9 0.02 -11.06 -5.06
N SER A 10 -0.45 -12.29 -4.90
CA SER A 10 0.43 -13.45 -4.68
C SER A 10 1.41 -13.63 -5.83
N ASN A 11 0.95 -13.51 -7.08
CA ASN A 11 1.82 -13.58 -8.27
C ASN A 11 2.85 -12.45 -8.28
N ALA A 12 2.43 -11.24 -7.94
CA ALA A 12 3.32 -10.08 -7.85
C ALA A 12 4.37 -10.24 -6.74
N ARG A 13 3.99 -10.74 -5.56
CA ARG A 13 4.93 -10.99 -4.45
C ARG A 13 5.90 -12.12 -4.75
N ALA A 14 5.49 -13.16 -5.48
CA ALA A 14 6.35 -14.27 -5.86
C ALA A 14 7.52 -13.85 -6.78
N THR A 15 7.31 -12.81 -7.59
CA THR A 15 8.32 -12.25 -8.51
C THR A 15 9.07 -11.05 -7.93
N ALA A 16 8.65 -10.56 -6.76
CA ALA A 16 9.25 -9.38 -6.14
C ALA A 16 10.64 -9.66 -5.55
N ALA A 17 11.49 -8.63 -5.52
CA ALA A 17 12.77 -8.70 -4.83
C ALA A 17 12.58 -8.98 -3.33
N LYS A 18 13.55 -9.68 -2.73
CA LYS A 18 13.57 -10.02 -1.29
C LYS A 18 13.52 -8.79 -0.36
N ASN A 19 13.85 -7.60 -0.88
CA ASN A 19 13.85 -6.33 -0.14
C ASN A 19 12.54 -5.53 -0.31
N SER A 20 11.48 -6.17 -0.83
CA SER A 20 10.19 -5.51 -1.00
C SER A 20 9.60 -5.06 0.35
N VAL A 21 8.86 -3.97 0.30
CA VAL A 21 8.23 -3.33 1.48
C VAL A 21 6.98 -4.11 1.95
N SER A 22 6.62 -5.17 1.23
CA SER A 22 5.48 -6.03 1.53
C SER A 22 5.68 -6.89 2.76
N LEU A 23 4.60 -7.16 3.47
CA LEU A 23 4.63 -7.92 4.69
C LEU A 23 3.64 -9.08 4.60
N SER A 24 4.15 -10.29 4.38
CA SER A 24 3.34 -11.49 4.58
C SER A 24 2.86 -11.57 6.03
N GLU A 25 1.75 -12.26 6.28
CA GLU A 25 1.21 -12.47 7.63
C GLU A 25 2.27 -13.08 8.57
N THR A 26 3.05 -14.03 8.07
CA THR A 26 4.15 -14.68 8.82
C THR A 26 5.26 -13.69 9.18
N THR A 27 5.68 -12.86 8.23
CA THR A 27 6.71 -11.84 8.45
C THR A 27 6.21 -10.76 9.41
N TYR A 28 4.96 -10.33 9.26
CA TYR A 28 4.32 -9.36 10.14
C TYR A 28 4.31 -9.83 11.60
N ARG A 29 3.87 -11.06 11.86
CA ARG A 29 3.87 -11.66 13.20
C ARG A 29 5.27 -11.83 13.77
N LYS A 30 6.23 -12.24 12.93
CA LYS A 30 7.63 -12.36 13.34
C LYS A 30 8.19 -11.00 13.77
N LEU A 31 7.94 -9.95 12.99
CA LEU A 31 8.37 -8.59 13.33
C LEU A 31 7.72 -8.09 14.63
N LEU A 32 6.42 -8.33 14.85
CA LEU A 32 5.77 -8.02 16.13
C LEU A 32 6.51 -8.66 17.31
N SER A 33 6.77 -9.98 17.22
CA SER A 33 7.48 -10.72 18.25
C SER A 33 8.91 -10.19 18.45
N ASP A 34 9.64 -9.97 17.37
CA ASP A 34 11.02 -9.47 17.40
C ASP A 34 11.09 -8.07 18.05
N VAL A 35 10.16 -7.17 17.73
CA VAL A 35 10.12 -5.81 18.31
C VAL A 35 9.81 -5.87 19.80
N LEU A 36 8.82 -6.67 20.20
CA LEU A 36 8.47 -6.86 21.61
C LEU A 36 9.62 -7.47 22.40
N LYS A 37 10.38 -8.39 21.80
CA LYS A 37 11.59 -8.96 22.40
C LYS A 37 12.68 -7.90 22.53
N ALA A 38 13.01 -7.18 21.46
CA ALA A 38 14.04 -6.14 21.45
C ALA A 38 13.78 -5.02 22.47
N LYS A 39 12.50 -4.67 22.71
CA LYS A 39 12.11 -3.72 23.76
C LYS A 39 12.42 -4.22 25.18
N LYS A 40 12.32 -5.52 25.42
CA LYS A 40 12.56 -6.14 26.74
C LYS A 40 14.05 -6.46 26.98
N THR A 41 14.84 -6.61 25.92
CA THR A 41 16.26 -6.95 26.04
C THR A 41 17.07 -5.80 26.67
N ALA A 42 17.77 -6.10 27.75
CA ALA A 42 18.66 -5.15 28.43
C ALA A 42 19.94 -4.87 27.61
N LYS A 43 20.63 -5.92 27.16
CA LYS A 43 21.81 -5.82 26.28
C LYS A 43 21.39 -5.92 24.82
N LYS A 44 21.24 -4.76 24.16
CA LYS A 44 20.78 -4.68 22.76
C LYS A 44 21.91 -5.00 21.78
N GLU A 45 21.59 -5.77 20.76
CA GLU A 45 22.47 -6.01 19.61
C GLU A 45 22.22 -4.97 18.50
N PRO A 46 23.14 -4.80 17.53
CA PRO A 46 22.94 -3.89 16.40
C PRO A 46 21.60 -4.10 15.66
N ARG A 47 21.14 -5.35 15.55
CA ARG A 47 19.85 -5.69 14.95
C ARG A 47 18.68 -5.14 15.74
N ASP A 48 18.74 -5.12 17.07
CA ASP A 48 17.68 -4.57 17.92
C ASP A 48 17.53 -3.07 17.71
N TYR A 49 18.65 -2.33 17.64
CA TYR A 49 18.64 -0.90 17.35
C TYR A 49 18.04 -0.60 15.97
N TRP A 50 18.44 -1.36 14.94
CA TRP A 50 17.85 -1.22 13.61
C TRP A 50 16.34 -1.47 13.62
N LEU A 51 15.91 -2.51 14.34
CA LEU A 51 14.51 -2.90 14.43
C LEU A 51 13.66 -1.83 15.13
N LEU A 52 14.13 -1.34 16.29
CA LEU A 52 13.42 -0.31 17.08
C LEU A 52 13.42 1.06 16.40
N ASN A 53 14.39 1.37 15.53
CA ASN A 53 14.37 2.59 14.73
C ASN A 53 13.38 2.52 13.56
N ARG A 54 12.99 1.31 13.13
CA ARG A 54 12.11 1.10 11.97
C ARG A 54 10.67 0.73 12.37
N TYR A 55 10.49 0.04 13.47
CA TYR A 55 9.21 -0.50 13.91
C TYR A 55 8.98 -0.22 15.39
N ASP A 56 7.72 -0.03 15.71
CA ASP A 56 7.20 0.00 17.06
C ASP A 56 5.88 -0.79 17.12
N VAL A 57 5.40 -1.11 18.30
CA VAL A 57 4.15 -1.84 18.53
C VAL A 57 3.19 -0.98 19.34
N MET A 58 1.97 -0.86 18.84
CA MET A 58 0.86 -0.24 19.55
C MET A 58 -0.26 -1.24 19.73
N VAL A 59 -0.89 -1.21 20.91
CA VAL A 59 -2.04 -2.06 21.23
C VAL A 59 -3.31 -1.25 20.96
N ILE A 60 -4.19 -1.75 20.10
CA ILE A 60 -5.52 -1.19 19.84
C ILE A 60 -6.54 -2.25 20.25
N GLY A 61 -7.30 -1.98 21.31
CA GLY A 61 -8.15 -2.98 21.95
C GLY A 61 -7.32 -4.17 22.42
N ASN A 62 -7.62 -5.37 21.90
CA ASN A 62 -6.89 -6.60 22.24
C ASN A 62 -5.92 -7.06 21.14
N LYS A 63 -5.58 -6.19 20.18
CA LYS A 63 -4.70 -6.53 19.06
C LYS A 63 -3.45 -5.64 19.03
N SER A 64 -2.28 -6.27 18.95
CA SER A 64 -1.01 -5.60 18.70
C SER A 64 -0.85 -5.31 17.21
N LYS A 65 -0.54 -4.05 16.87
CA LYS A 65 -0.30 -3.59 15.51
C LYS A 65 1.12 -3.03 15.39
N LEU A 66 1.80 -3.33 14.29
CA LEU A 66 3.06 -2.70 13.93
C LEU A 66 2.80 -1.27 13.46
N ILE A 67 3.55 -0.33 14.01
CA ILE A 67 3.54 1.07 13.63
C ILE A 67 4.95 1.54 13.31
N TYR A 68 5.04 2.65 12.59
CA TYR A 68 6.27 3.41 12.50
C TYR A 68 6.51 4.11 13.85
N PRO A 69 7.73 4.06 14.41
CA PRO A 69 8.03 4.69 15.69
C PRO A 69 7.56 6.14 15.75
N VAL A 70 6.79 6.48 16.79
CA VAL A 70 6.31 7.85 17.04
C VAL A 70 7.50 8.68 17.52
N ARG A 71 7.70 9.83 16.92
CA ARG A 71 8.76 10.78 17.28
C ARG A 71 8.12 12.07 17.79
N GLU A 72 8.82 12.77 18.67
CA GLU A 72 8.38 14.06 19.17
C GLU A 72 8.10 15.02 18.00
N GLY A 73 6.98 15.75 18.10
CA GLY A 73 6.51 16.65 17.04
C GLY A 73 5.76 15.99 15.88
N VAL A 74 5.63 14.66 15.85
CA VAL A 74 4.83 13.95 14.83
C VAL A 74 3.54 13.40 15.44
N ASN A 75 2.41 14.06 15.17
CA ASN A 75 1.11 13.65 15.70
C ASN A 75 0.44 12.52 14.91
N ALA A 76 0.97 12.14 13.74
CA ALA A 76 0.36 11.13 12.87
C ALA A 76 0.98 9.74 13.08
N ILE A 77 0.17 8.80 13.59
CA ILE A 77 0.54 7.39 13.70
C ILE A 77 0.42 6.74 12.32
N ARG A 78 1.50 6.10 11.88
CA ARG A 78 1.52 5.34 10.62
C ARG A 78 1.62 3.86 10.89
N PHE A 79 0.67 3.09 10.38
CA PHE A 79 0.61 1.65 10.55
C PHE A 79 1.36 0.91 9.45
N TYR A 80 1.88 -0.27 9.79
CA TYR A 80 2.23 -1.28 8.81
C TYR A 80 1.04 -2.21 8.59
N VAL A 81 0.73 -2.50 7.32
CA VAL A 81 -0.38 -3.35 6.90
C VAL A 81 0.17 -4.69 6.40
N PRO A 82 -0.27 -5.83 6.94
CA PRO A 82 0.05 -7.13 6.35
C PRO A 82 -0.71 -7.31 5.03
N ASP A 83 -0.17 -8.12 4.11
CA ASP A 83 -0.80 -8.39 2.82
C ASP A 83 -2.25 -8.90 2.98
N SER A 84 -2.54 -9.63 4.06
CA SER A 84 -3.88 -10.12 4.42
C SER A 84 -4.93 -9.00 4.59
N GLU A 85 -4.54 -7.81 5.05
CA GLU A 85 -5.43 -6.66 5.27
C GLU A 85 -5.36 -5.61 4.13
N LEU A 86 -4.47 -5.82 3.15
CA LEU A 86 -4.16 -4.82 2.12
C LEU A 86 -5.37 -4.50 1.23
N PHE A 87 -6.20 -5.50 0.89
CA PHE A 87 -7.39 -5.26 0.05
C PHE A 87 -8.36 -4.29 0.71
N ASP A 88 -8.71 -4.54 1.98
CA ASP A 88 -9.71 -3.77 2.70
C ASP A 88 -9.26 -2.31 2.84
N VAL A 89 -7.99 -2.10 3.19
CA VAL A 89 -7.39 -0.76 3.31
C VAL A 89 -7.43 -0.01 1.98
N LEU A 90 -7.06 -0.66 0.87
CA LEU A 90 -7.11 -0.05 -0.46
C LEU A 90 -8.55 0.22 -0.90
N HIS A 91 -9.46 -0.69 -0.61
CA HIS A 91 -10.87 -0.60 -0.98
C HIS A 91 -11.53 0.58 -0.30
N GLU A 92 -11.42 0.68 1.02
CA GLU A 92 -11.98 1.77 1.82
C GLU A 92 -11.42 3.13 1.38
N ALA A 93 -10.10 3.25 1.24
CA ALA A 93 -9.48 4.50 0.81
C ALA A 93 -9.90 4.89 -0.62
N HIS A 94 -9.98 3.93 -1.54
CA HIS A 94 -10.42 4.18 -2.91
C HIS A 94 -11.88 4.65 -2.99
N LEU A 95 -12.76 4.08 -2.17
CA LEU A 95 -14.15 4.53 -2.05
C LEU A 95 -14.23 5.93 -1.43
N ALA A 96 -13.46 6.20 -0.37
CA ALA A 96 -13.42 7.50 0.30
C ALA A 96 -13.01 8.64 -0.64
N VAL A 97 -12.11 8.39 -1.60
CA VAL A 97 -11.72 9.38 -2.62
C VAL A 97 -12.62 9.37 -3.87
N GLY A 98 -13.76 8.69 -3.82
CA GLY A 98 -14.77 8.68 -4.90
C GLY A 98 -14.27 8.03 -6.18
N HIS A 99 -13.70 6.82 -6.09
CA HIS A 99 -13.04 6.14 -7.22
C HIS A 99 -11.90 6.97 -7.85
N GLY A 100 -11.18 7.72 -7.02
CA GLY A 100 -9.99 8.46 -7.40
C GLY A 100 -8.90 7.56 -7.99
N GLY A 101 -8.08 8.13 -8.88
CA GLY A 101 -6.92 7.44 -9.44
C GLY A 101 -5.79 7.26 -8.41
N ARG A 102 -4.71 6.62 -8.87
CA ARG A 102 -3.56 6.19 -8.03
C ARG A 102 -3.08 7.28 -7.06
N ASP A 103 -2.83 8.47 -7.56
CA ASP A 103 -2.20 9.53 -6.77
C ASP A 103 -3.15 10.11 -5.70
N ARG A 104 -4.46 10.12 -5.96
CA ARG A 104 -5.47 10.52 -4.96
C ARG A 104 -5.58 9.48 -3.86
N THR A 105 -5.66 8.20 -4.22
CA THR A 105 -5.68 7.10 -3.24
C THR A 105 -4.40 7.06 -2.42
N LEU A 106 -3.23 7.30 -3.03
CA LEU A 106 -1.96 7.36 -2.32
C LEU A 106 -1.92 8.53 -1.31
N LYS A 107 -2.44 9.70 -1.70
CA LYS A 107 -2.53 10.86 -0.81
C LYS A 107 -3.39 10.57 0.42
N GLU A 108 -4.48 9.82 0.26
CA GLU A 108 -5.34 9.38 1.37
C GLU A 108 -4.65 8.37 2.31
N LEU A 109 -3.85 7.46 1.75
CA LEU A 109 -3.23 6.37 2.50
C LEU A 109 -1.91 6.76 3.19
N SER A 110 -1.09 7.58 2.54
CA SER A 110 0.29 7.88 3.00
C SER A 110 0.42 8.50 4.41
N PRO A 111 -0.55 9.29 4.92
CA PRO A 111 -0.51 9.76 6.30
C PRO A 111 -0.79 8.66 7.33
N LYS A 112 -1.47 7.58 6.93
CA LYS A 112 -1.98 6.50 7.80
C LYS A 112 -1.13 5.24 7.73
N TYR A 113 -0.48 4.97 6.60
CA TYR A 113 0.19 3.70 6.35
C TYR A 113 1.62 3.89 5.82
N LYS A 114 2.55 3.09 6.34
CA LYS A 114 3.98 3.23 6.03
C LYS A 114 4.45 2.38 4.85
N ASN A 115 3.76 1.29 4.56
CA ASN A 115 4.23 0.25 3.64
C ASN A 115 3.33 -0.01 2.43
N ILE A 116 2.36 0.87 2.16
CA ILE A 116 1.55 0.79 0.93
C ILE A 116 2.26 1.54 -0.19
N THR A 117 2.44 0.87 -1.32
CA THR A 117 3.15 1.39 -2.48
C THR A 117 2.20 1.83 -3.59
N ARG A 118 2.73 2.60 -4.55
CA ARG A 118 2.02 2.93 -5.80
C ARG A 118 1.58 1.69 -6.57
N TYR A 119 2.43 0.66 -6.57
CA TYR A 119 2.17 -0.61 -7.24
C TYR A 119 0.95 -1.32 -6.64
N ASP A 120 0.85 -1.38 -5.31
CA ASP A 120 -0.30 -2.02 -4.64
C ASP A 120 -1.63 -1.34 -5.03
N ILE A 121 -1.61 0.00 -5.13
CA ILE A 121 -2.78 0.79 -5.56
C ILE A 121 -3.10 0.54 -7.03
N GLU A 122 -2.08 0.52 -7.91
CA GLU A 122 -2.28 0.23 -9.34
C GLU A 122 -2.88 -1.16 -9.56
N LEU A 123 -2.37 -2.17 -8.85
CA LEU A 123 -2.90 -3.53 -8.87
C LEU A 123 -4.38 -3.56 -8.51
N TYR A 124 -4.77 -2.85 -7.45
CA TYR A 124 -6.16 -2.71 -7.05
C TYR A 124 -7.01 -1.98 -8.11
N LEU A 125 -6.50 -0.90 -8.72
CA LEU A 125 -7.23 -0.18 -9.77
C LEU A 125 -7.49 -1.05 -11.01
N GLN A 126 -6.58 -1.97 -11.33
CA GLN A 126 -6.77 -2.91 -12.44
C GLN A 126 -7.92 -3.90 -12.20
N ILE A 127 -8.41 -4.08 -10.98
CA ILE A 127 -9.53 -4.99 -10.69
C ILE A 127 -10.83 -4.26 -10.30
N CYS A 128 -10.77 -2.94 -10.16
CA CYS A 128 -11.92 -2.13 -9.81
C CYS A 128 -12.87 -1.97 -11.02
N GLU A 129 -14.02 -2.64 -10.99
CA GLU A 129 -14.95 -2.68 -12.12
C GLU A 129 -15.45 -1.31 -12.60
N PRO A 130 -15.86 -0.37 -11.72
CA PRO A 130 -16.25 0.98 -12.16
C PRO A 130 -15.10 1.71 -12.88
N CYS A 131 -13.89 1.61 -12.35
CA CYS A 131 -12.69 2.23 -12.92
C CYS A 131 -12.35 1.62 -14.29
N GLN A 132 -12.42 0.29 -14.43
CA GLN A 132 -12.21 -0.40 -15.69
C GLN A 132 -13.21 0.02 -16.77
N LYS A 133 -14.51 0.14 -16.41
CA LYS A 133 -15.56 0.59 -17.34
C LYS A 133 -15.28 2.00 -17.85
N LYS A 134 -14.90 2.92 -16.95
CA LYS A 134 -14.54 4.31 -17.30
C LYS A 134 -13.33 4.38 -18.25
N GLN A 135 -12.29 3.60 -18.00
CA GLN A 135 -11.11 3.54 -18.87
C GLN A 135 -11.43 2.97 -20.26
N LYS A 136 -12.26 1.92 -20.35
CA LYS A 136 -12.69 1.34 -21.62
C LYS A 136 -13.56 2.30 -22.43
N GLY A 137 -14.41 3.10 -21.78
CA GLY A 137 -15.22 4.13 -22.43
C GLY A 137 -14.38 5.28 -23.01
N ALA A 138 -13.33 5.72 -22.31
CA ALA A 138 -12.46 6.81 -22.75
C ALA A 138 -11.63 6.48 -24.02
N LYS A 139 -11.35 5.19 -24.27
CA LYS A 139 -10.59 4.76 -25.46
C LYS A 139 -11.38 4.83 -26.77
N LYS A 140 -12.70 5.01 -26.74
CA LYS A 140 -13.55 5.08 -27.95
C LYS A 140 -13.66 6.49 -28.57
N GLY A 141 -12.96 7.50 -28.03
CA GLY A 141 -13.09 8.90 -28.46
C GLY A 141 -11.92 9.49 -29.26
N ALA A 142 -10.83 8.75 -29.50
CA ALA A 142 -9.70 9.26 -30.27
C ALA A 142 -9.89 8.98 -31.78
N LEU A 143 -10.87 9.65 -32.40
CA LEU A 143 -10.88 9.82 -33.85
C LEU A 143 -9.82 10.89 -34.17
N ALA A 144 -8.70 10.46 -34.75
CA ALA A 144 -7.71 11.37 -35.31
C ALA A 144 -8.38 12.14 -36.46
N SER A 145 -8.59 13.45 -36.27
CA SER A 145 -8.98 14.33 -37.37
C SER A 145 -7.85 14.33 -38.42
N PRO A 146 -8.14 14.12 -39.71
CA PRO A 146 -7.12 14.25 -40.73
C PRO A 146 -6.66 15.71 -40.81
N ILE A 147 -5.36 15.93 -40.83
CA ILE A 147 -4.75 17.25 -41.04
C ILE A 147 -4.94 17.59 -42.52
N SER A 148 -5.89 18.47 -42.83
CA SER A 148 -6.04 19.06 -44.15
C SER A 148 -4.96 20.13 -44.34
N VAL A 149 -3.83 19.78 -44.95
CA VAL A 149 -2.84 20.77 -45.41
C VAL A 149 -3.31 21.33 -46.75
N HIS A 150 -3.85 22.56 -46.73
CA HIS A 150 -4.05 23.35 -47.94
C HIS A 150 -2.72 24.02 -48.31
N VAL A 151 -2.15 23.60 -49.43
CA VAL A 151 -1.10 24.35 -50.13
C VAL A 151 -1.80 25.38 -51.00
N VAL A 152 -1.71 26.65 -50.61
CA VAL A 152 -2.10 27.78 -51.45
C VAL A 152 -1.04 27.92 -52.55
N ARG A 153 -1.52 28.05 -53.78
CA ARG A 153 -0.76 28.19 -55.03
C ARG A 153 0.22 29.36 -55.02
#